data_AF-A0A521Z0Y0-F1
#
_entry.id   AF-A0A521Z0Y0-F1
#
_cell.length_a   1.000
_cell.length_b   1.000
_cell.length_c   1.000
_cell.angle_alpha   90.00
_cell.angle_beta   90.00
_cell.angle_gamma   90.00
#
_symmetry.space_group_name_H-M   'P 1'
#
loop_
_entity.id
_entity.type
_entity.pdbx_description
1 polymer ?
#
loop_
_entity_poly.entity_id
_entity_poly.type
_entity_poly.pdbx_seq_one_letter_code
_entity_poly.pdbx_strand_id
1 'polypeptide(L)'
;MGWVPLNQPDSTWPLWAQQLALHPDQGWRQAIGAWWGAAWLHGSAEHLYRNLVALSLIAAIGWHNRVPAQTTLVWFGAWPLTQIGMIGQPLHTYIGLSGVLHAGICAIALHQVTNQSTTRKPFIGYLLLLGLILKILMENPWQHALIKPPGSDINVAPWAHLSGTLSAAAICLFTSVTKRLPCVKRLTRGGRTLI
;
A
#
# COMPACT_ATOMS: atom_id res chain seq x y z
N MET A 1 -7.48 -14.25 7.57
CA MET A 1 -6.95 -14.20 6.19
C MET A 1 -7.35 -15.48 5.50
N GLY A 2 -7.84 -15.41 4.27
CA GLY A 2 -8.33 -16.59 3.56
C GLY A 2 -8.45 -16.34 2.06
N TRP A 3 -8.91 -17.34 1.33
CA TRP A 3 -9.19 -17.24 -0.08
C TRP A 3 -10.63 -17.60 -0.41
N VAL A 4 -11.15 -17.04 -1.49
CA VAL A 4 -12.50 -17.25 -2.03
C VAL A 4 -12.44 -17.46 -3.54
N PRO A 5 -13.28 -18.32 -4.12
CA PRO A 5 -13.27 -18.60 -5.54
C PRO A 5 -13.83 -17.42 -6.35
N LEU A 6 -12.98 -16.80 -7.17
CA LEU A 6 -13.39 -15.66 -8.04
C LEU A 6 -14.25 -16.07 -9.24
N ASN A 7 -14.38 -17.37 -9.52
CA ASN A 7 -15.25 -17.90 -10.58
C ASN A 7 -16.70 -18.12 -10.11
N GLN A 8 -17.03 -17.73 -8.88
CA GLN A 8 -18.37 -17.80 -8.32
C GLN A 8 -18.84 -16.39 -7.92
N PRO A 9 -20.16 -16.11 -7.95
CA PRO A 9 -20.70 -14.86 -7.43
C PRO A 9 -20.33 -14.68 -5.96
N ASP A 10 -20.02 -13.45 -5.55
CA ASP A 10 -19.67 -13.12 -4.18
C ASP A 10 -20.80 -13.40 -3.17
N SER A 11 -22.06 -13.37 -3.61
CA SER A 11 -23.23 -13.81 -2.83
C SER A 11 -23.15 -15.26 -2.35
N THR A 12 -22.32 -16.10 -2.98
CA THR A 12 -22.07 -17.50 -2.58
C THR A 12 -20.93 -17.64 -1.57
N TRP A 13 -20.14 -16.59 -1.35
CA TRP A 13 -19.03 -16.61 -0.39
C TRP A 13 -19.55 -16.61 1.05
N PRO A 14 -18.76 -17.05 2.04
CA PRO A 14 -19.10 -16.86 3.44
C PRO A 14 -19.36 -15.39 3.77
N LEU A 15 -20.33 -15.11 4.66
CA LEU A 15 -20.75 -13.74 5.01
C LEU A 15 -19.57 -12.85 5.45
N TRP A 16 -18.61 -13.39 6.19
CA TRP A 16 -17.43 -12.66 6.62
C TRP A 16 -16.57 -12.19 5.44
N ALA A 17 -16.51 -12.95 4.35
CA ALA A 17 -15.76 -12.58 3.16
C ALA A 17 -16.51 -11.51 2.36
N GLN A 18 -17.83 -11.62 2.24
CA GLN A 18 -18.67 -10.59 1.62
C GLN A 18 -18.48 -9.23 2.32
N GLN A 19 -18.44 -9.21 3.66
CA GLN A 19 -18.27 -7.98 4.44
C GLN A 19 -16.88 -7.34 4.34
N LEU A 20 -15.85 -8.14 4.03
CA LEU A 20 -14.47 -7.66 3.91
C LEU A 20 -14.14 -7.24 2.47
N ALA A 21 -14.85 -7.75 1.46
CA ALA A 21 -14.59 -7.41 0.07
C ALA A 21 -14.89 -5.93 -0.21
N LEU A 22 -14.10 -5.33 -1.12
CA LEU A 22 -14.38 -3.99 -1.63
C LEU A 22 -15.37 -4.12 -2.79
N HIS A 23 -16.32 -3.18 -2.89
CA HIS A 23 -17.27 -3.08 -3.99
C HIS A 23 -17.05 -1.77 -4.77
N PRO A 24 -16.17 -1.78 -5.80
CA PRO A 24 -15.83 -0.59 -6.59
C PRO A 24 -17.02 0.14 -7.21
N ASP A 25 -18.05 -0.60 -7.61
CA ASP A 25 -19.30 -0.12 -8.21
C ASP A 25 -20.22 0.60 -7.23
N GLN A 26 -20.12 0.30 -5.93
CA GLN A 26 -20.85 1.00 -4.86
C GLN A 26 -20.14 2.28 -4.40
N GLY A 27 -18.91 2.52 -4.86
CA GLY A 27 -18.10 3.69 -4.55
C GLY A 27 -17.92 3.89 -3.06
N TRP A 28 -18.33 5.04 -2.52
CA TRP A 28 -18.21 5.34 -1.08
C TRP A 28 -19.27 4.67 -0.21
N ARG A 29 -20.33 4.11 -0.81
CA ARG A 29 -21.48 3.53 -0.11
C ARG A 29 -21.26 2.05 0.22
N GLN A 30 -20.19 1.77 0.95
CA GLN A 30 -19.83 0.43 1.38
C GLN A 30 -19.33 0.43 2.83
N ALA A 31 -19.30 -0.74 3.47
CA ALA A 31 -18.89 -0.86 4.85
C ALA A 31 -17.47 -0.33 5.08
N ILE A 32 -17.24 0.40 6.17
CA ILE A 32 -15.90 0.94 6.50
C ILE A 32 -14.85 -0.17 6.63
N GLY A 33 -15.27 -1.37 7.03
CA GLY A 33 -14.42 -2.55 7.14
C GLY A 33 -13.77 -2.96 5.81
N ALA A 34 -14.44 -2.76 4.68
CA ALA A 34 -13.95 -3.17 3.35
C ALA A 34 -12.62 -2.48 2.95
N TRP A 35 -12.44 -1.23 3.40
CA TRP A 35 -11.25 -0.41 3.11
C TRP A 35 -9.95 -1.01 3.66
N TRP A 36 -10.04 -1.82 4.72
CA TRP A 36 -8.93 -2.65 5.21
C TRP A 36 -9.12 -4.12 4.87
N GLY A 37 -10.38 -4.57 4.86
CA GLY A 37 -10.82 -5.95 4.72
C GLY A 37 -10.36 -6.62 3.43
N ALA A 38 -10.44 -5.90 2.32
CA ALA A 38 -10.25 -6.48 0.99
C ALA A 38 -8.85 -7.09 0.81
N ALA A 39 -7.86 -6.53 1.49
CA ALA A 39 -6.48 -7.00 1.47
C ALA A 39 -6.27 -8.35 2.18
N TRP A 40 -7.20 -8.77 3.04
CA TRP A 40 -7.13 -10.05 3.74
C TRP A 40 -7.74 -11.22 2.95
N LEU A 41 -8.41 -10.91 1.84
CA LEU A 41 -9.07 -11.86 0.94
C LEU A 41 -8.24 -12.07 -0.33
N HIS A 42 -8.23 -13.31 -0.81
CA HIS A 42 -7.44 -13.71 -1.97
C HIS A 42 -8.29 -14.56 -2.91
N GLY A 43 -8.10 -14.42 -4.22
CA GLY A 43 -8.86 -15.21 -5.20
C GLY A 43 -8.51 -16.70 -5.28
N SER A 44 -7.45 -17.12 -4.60
CA SER A 44 -6.94 -18.49 -4.60
C SER A 44 -5.88 -18.71 -3.52
N ALA A 45 -5.51 -19.97 -3.30
CA ALA A 45 -4.40 -20.32 -2.41
C ALA A 45 -3.03 -19.86 -2.96
N GLU A 46 -2.82 -19.98 -4.28
CA GLU A 46 -1.56 -19.55 -4.91
C GLU A 46 -1.38 -18.02 -4.84
N HIS A 47 -2.45 -17.26 -5.09
CA HIS A 47 -2.42 -15.80 -4.92
C HIS A 47 -2.08 -15.40 -3.48
N LEU A 48 -2.67 -16.07 -2.48
CA LEU A 48 -2.33 -15.86 -1.07
C LEU A 48 -0.85 -16.13 -0.81
N TYR A 49 -0.33 -17.29 -1.26
CA TYR A 49 1.06 -17.66 -1.06
C TYR A 49 2.03 -16.63 -1.66
N ARG A 50 1.78 -16.18 -2.90
CA ARG A 50 2.61 -15.15 -3.56
C ARG A 50 2.62 -13.84 -2.77
N ASN A 51 1.47 -13.41 -2.27
CA ASN A 51 1.37 -12.20 -1.45
C ASN A 51 2.09 -12.36 -0.10
N LEU A 52 2.05 -13.53 0.53
CA LEU A 52 2.79 -13.80 1.77
C LEU A 52 4.31 -13.84 1.56
N VAL A 53 4.79 -14.40 0.45
CA VAL A 53 6.21 -14.35 0.07
C VAL A 53 6.66 -12.90 -0.13
N ALA A 54 5.89 -12.12 -0.89
CA ALA A 54 6.19 -10.71 -1.10
C ALA A 54 6.15 -9.89 0.19
N LEU A 55 5.15 -10.13 1.07
CA LEU A 55 5.06 -9.52 2.39
C LEU A 55 6.30 -9.82 3.25
N SER A 56 6.72 -11.09 3.26
CA SER A 56 7.91 -11.54 4.00
C SER A 56 9.18 -10.89 3.46
N LEU A 57 9.30 -10.75 2.15
CA LEU A 57 10.44 -10.06 1.52
C LEU A 57 10.46 -8.57 1.88
N ILE A 58 9.31 -7.88 1.85
CA ILE A 58 9.20 -6.48 2.28
C ILE A 58 9.62 -6.32 3.74
N ALA A 59 9.15 -7.21 4.62
CA ALA A 59 9.54 -7.21 6.03
C ALA A 59 11.05 -7.44 6.22
N ALA A 60 11.63 -8.40 5.49
CA ALA A 60 13.05 -8.68 5.53
C ALA A 60 13.90 -7.50 5.04
N ILE A 61 13.50 -6.84 3.93
CA ILE A 61 14.17 -5.64 3.41
C ILE A 61 14.06 -4.50 4.44
N GLY A 62 12.87 -4.27 5.02
CA GLY A 62 12.64 -3.25 6.03
C GLY A 62 13.52 -3.46 7.26
N TRP A 63 13.57 -4.69 7.77
CA TRP A 63 14.41 -5.10 8.89
C TRP A 63 15.90 -4.92 8.58
N HIS A 64 16.37 -5.46 7.45
CA HIS A 64 17.78 -5.39 7.05
C HIS A 64 18.26 -3.94 6.89
N ASN A 65 17.39 -3.07 6.38
CA ASN A 65 17.68 -1.65 6.19
C ASN A 65 17.35 -0.79 7.42
N ARG A 66 16.95 -1.39 8.55
CA ARG A 66 16.59 -0.70 9.80
C ARG A 66 15.61 0.44 9.57
N VAL A 67 14.64 0.20 8.69
CA VAL A 67 13.60 1.16 8.37
C VAL A 67 12.81 1.44 9.65
N PRO A 68 12.61 2.72 10.02
CA PRO A 68 12.05 3.06 11.32
C PRO A 68 10.52 2.86 11.33
N ALA A 69 9.94 2.78 12.54
CA ALA A 69 8.51 2.52 12.72
C ALA A 69 7.60 3.53 12.02
N GLN A 70 8.06 4.78 11.82
CA GLN A 70 7.31 5.80 11.09
C GLN A 70 7.02 5.38 9.65
N THR A 71 7.91 4.64 8.99
CA THR A 71 7.65 4.13 7.64
C THR A 71 6.56 3.05 7.65
N THR A 72 6.45 2.29 8.74
CA THR A 72 5.33 1.34 8.94
C THR A 72 4.01 2.10 9.11
N LEU A 73 4.02 3.24 9.80
CA LEU A 73 2.82 4.10 9.90
C LEU A 73 2.42 4.70 8.54
N VAL A 74 3.40 5.09 7.71
CA VAL A 74 3.12 5.52 6.33
C VAL A 74 2.43 4.40 5.56
N TRP A 75 2.98 3.18 5.64
CA TRP A 75 2.42 2.03 4.95
C TRP A 75 1.02 1.69 5.45
N PHE A 76 0.81 1.69 6.77
CA PHE A 76 -0.50 1.47 7.39
C PHE A 76 -1.53 2.52 6.96
N GLY A 77 -1.14 3.79 6.90
CA GLY A 77 -2.00 4.88 6.42
C GLY A 77 -2.32 4.77 4.92
N ALA A 78 -1.41 4.23 4.11
CA ALA A 78 -1.63 4.01 2.69
C ALA A 78 -2.59 2.85 2.39
N TRP A 79 -2.83 1.95 3.35
CA TRP A 79 -3.68 0.77 3.17
C TRP A 79 -5.11 1.12 2.71
N PRO A 80 -5.91 1.91 3.46
CA PRO A 80 -7.24 2.28 3.00
C PRO A 80 -7.20 3.15 1.73
N LEU A 81 -6.19 4.01 1.60
CA LEU A 81 -6.06 4.89 0.44
C LEU A 81 -5.78 4.12 -0.86
N THR A 82 -5.14 2.95 -0.77
CA THR A 82 -4.95 2.02 -1.90
C THR A 82 -6.28 1.65 -2.55
N GLN A 83 -7.35 1.56 -1.77
CA GLN A 83 -8.66 1.17 -2.29
C GLN A 83 -9.36 2.31 -3.03
N ILE A 84 -8.95 3.56 -2.81
CA ILE A 84 -9.58 4.74 -3.46
C ILE A 84 -9.41 4.66 -4.98
N GLY A 85 -8.25 4.22 -5.48
CA GLY A 85 -8.04 4.10 -6.93
C GLY A 85 -8.89 3.01 -7.59
N MET A 86 -9.54 2.16 -6.81
CA MET A 86 -10.48 1.17 -7.31
C MET A 86 -11.88 1.73 -7.50
N ILE A 87 -12.27 2.81 -6.82
CA ILE A 87 -13.63 3.38 -6.94
C ILE A 87 -13.94 3.70 -8.40
N GLY A 88 -15.09 3.24 -8.88
CA GLY A 88 -15.57 3.52 -10.24
C GLY A 88 -14.88 2.69 -11.33
N GLN A 89 -13.94 1.81 -10.99
CA GLN A 89 -13.51 0.76 -11.91
C GLN A 89 -14.69 -0.18 -12.22
N PRO A 90 -14.77 -0.76 -13.43
CA PRO A 90 -15.88 -1.62 -13.86
C PRO A 90 -15.80 -3.01 -13.22
N LEU A 91 -15.80 -3.07 -11.89
CA LEU A 91 -15.65 -4.25 -11.07
C LEU A 91 -16.75 -4.29 -10.01
N HIS A 92 -17.41 -5.43 -9.86
CA HIS A 92 -18.37 -5.63 -8.78
C HIS A 92 -17.68 -5.84 -7.43
N THR A 93 -16.59 -6.59 -7.44
CA THR A 93 -15.90 -7.02 -6.23
C THR A 93 -14.39 -6.95 -6.44
N TYR A 94 -13.66 -6.44 -5.45
CA TYR A 94 -12.21 -6.40 -5.42
C TYR A 94 -11.67 -6.96 -4.10
N ILE A 95 -10.64 -7.80 -4.23
CA ILE A 95 -9.89 -8.41 -3.13
C ILE A 95 -8.41 -8.49 -3.51
N GLY A 96 -7.53 -8.49 -2.52
CA GLY A 96 -6.10 -8.74 -2.71
C GLY A 96 -5.19 -7.75 -1.99
N LEU A 97 -4.06 -8.29 -1.51
CA LEU A 97 -3.06 -7.55 -0.74
C LEU A 97 -2.08 -6.77 -1.64
N SER A 98 -1.95 -7.11 -2.92
CA SER A 98 -0.84 -6.68 -3.78
C SER A 98 -0.69 -5.16 -3.90
N GLY A 99 -1.78 -4.39 -3.97
CA GLY A 99 -1.73 -2.92 -3.96
C GLY A 99 -1.12 -2.36 -2.67
N VAL A 100 -1.46 -2.96 -1.52
CA VAL A 100 -0.90 -2.60 -0.21
C VAL A 100 0.58 -3.00 -0.15
N LEU A 101 1.00 -4.10 -0.78
CA LEU A 101 2.42 -4.47 -0.88
C LEU A 101 3.22 -3.42 -1.69
N HIS A 102 2.65 -2.92 -2.79
CA HIS A 102 3.26 -1.84 -3.58
C HIS A 102 3.45 -0.56 -2.74
N ALA A 103 2.45 -0.22 -1.91
CA ALA A 103 2.57 0.87 -0.95
C ALA A 103 3.74 0.66 0.04
N GLY A 104 3.93 -0.56 0.54
CA GLY A 104 5.02 -0.92 1.45
C GLY A 104 6.40 -0.79 0.80
N ILE A 105 6.57 -1.29 -0.42
CA ILE A 105 7.81 -1.14 -1.20
C ILE A 105 8.10 0.33 -1.43
N CYS A 106 7.08 1.12 -1.83
CA CYS A 106 7.23 2.55 -2.06
C CYS A 106 7.68 3.28 -0.79
N ALA A 107 7.06 3.01 0.36
CA ALA A 107 7.41 3.62 1.64
C ALA A 107 8.87 3.32 2.05
N ILE A 108 9.31 2.06 1.91
CA ILE A 108 10.71 1.66 2.16
C ILE A 108 11.66 2.37 1.20
N ALA A 109 11.34 2.38 -0.09
CA ALA A 109 12.20 2.93 -1.12
C ALA A 109 12.36 4.45 -0.95
N LEU A 110 11.27 5.17 -0.71
CA LEU A 110 11.28 6.60 -0.40
C LEU A 110 12.05 6.90 0.89
N HIS A 111 11.88 6.08 1.93
CA HIS A 111 12.67 6.22 3.15
C HIS A 111 14.18 6.14 2.87
N GLN A 112 14.62 5.15 2.08
CA GLN A 112 16.03 4.97 1.76
C GLN A 112 16.61 6.14 0.94
N VAL A 113 15.89 6.62 -0.07
CA VAL A 113 16.41 7.69 -0.95
C VAL A 113 16.36 9.08 -0.32
N THR A 114 15.44 9.32 0.62
CA THR A 114 15.28 10.63 1.26
C THR A 114 16.06 10.78 2.57
N ASN A 115 16.36 9.68 3.26
CA ASN A 115 17.02 9.73 4.56
C ASN A 115 18.54 9.64 4.43
N GLN A 116 19.18 10.80 4.27
CA GLN A 116 20.63 10.96 4.11
C GLN A 116 21.45 10.64 5.38
N SER A 117 20.79 10.38 6.52
CA SER A 117 21.47 10.07 7.80
C SER A 117 22.07 8.66 7.86
N THR A 118 21.77 7.79 6.89
CA THR A 118 22.34 6.44 6.88
C THR A 118 23.67 6.42 6.13
N THR A 119 24.69 5.75 6.68
CA THR A 119 25.99 5.55 6.01
C THR A 119 25.91 4.64 4.78
N ARG A 120 24.73 4.07 4.51
CA ARG A 120 24.47 3.16 3.39
C ARG A 120 24.02 3.95 2.16
N LYS A 121 24.58 3.62 1.00
CA LYS A 121 24.17 4.22 -0.27
C LYS A 121 22.70 3.87 -0.57
N PRO A 122 21.87 4.82 -1.03
CA PRO A 122 20.44 4.62 -1.30
C PRO A 122 20.14 3.80 -2.56
N PHE A 123 21.10 3.02 -3.06
CA PHE A 123 21.02 2.32 -4.33
C PHE A 123 19.83 1.34 -4.38
N ILE A 124 19.61 0.58 -3.30
CA ILE A 124 18.47 -0.34 -3.21
C ILE A 124 17.15 0.43 -3.30
N GLY A 125 17.03 1.58 -2.63
CA GLY A 125 15.87 2.46 -2.72
C GLY A 125 15.59 2.91 -4.16
N TYR A 126 16.61 3.32 -4.90
CA TYR A 126 16.45 3.68 -6.31
C TYR A 126 16.04 2.50 -7.19
N LEU A 127 16.65 1.32 -6.98
CA LEU A 127 16.26 0.10 -7.70
C LEU A 127 14.80 -0.28 -7.43
N LEU A 128 14.35 -0.21 -6.17
CA LEU A 128 12.97 -0.48 -5.79
C LEU A 128 11.99 0.51 -6.45
N LEU A 129 12.31 1.81 -6.45
CA LEU A 129 11.49 2.82 -7.12
C LEU A 129 11.43 2.59 -8.63
N LEU A 130 12.57 2.33 -9.26
CA LEU A 130 12.62 2.04 -10.70
C LEU A 130 11.79 0.80 -11.03
N GLY A 131 11.95 -0.28 -10.25
CA GLY A 131 11.17 -1.51 -10.40
C GLY A 131 9.67 -1.26 -10.28
N LEU A 132 9.22 -0.48 -9.28
CA LEU A 132 7.80 -0.11 -9.12
C LEU A 132 7.28 0.68 -10.32
N ILE A 133 8.02 1.70 -10.78
CA ILE A 133 7.63 2.54 -11.92
C ILE A 133 7.49 1.68 -13.17
N LEU A 134 8.52 0.89 -13.50
CA LEU A 134 8.49 0.00 -14.66
C LEU A 134 7.34 -0.99 -14.57
N LYS A 135 7.12 -1.60 -13.40
CA LYS A 135 6.02 -2.54 -13.17
C LYS A 135 4.66 -1.89 -13.46
N ILE A 136 4.38 -0.73 -12.88
CA ILE A 136 3.10 -0.02 -13.07
C ILE A 136 2.89 0.40 -14.53
N LEU A 137 3.95 0.90 -15.19
CA LEU A 137 3.89 1.27 -16.60
C LEU A 137 3.59 0.05 -17.49
N MET A 138 4.20 -1.10 -17.21
CA MET A 138 3.95 -2.35 -17.93
C MET A 138 2.53 -2.90 -17.71
N GLU A 139 1.94 -2.64 -16.55
CA GLU A 139 0.57 -3.07 -16.25
C GLU A 139 -0.50 -2.15 -16.86
N ASN A 140 -0.13 -0.91 -17.21
CA ASN A 140 -0.97 0.04 -17.95
C ASN A 140 -2.40 0.22 -17.36
N PRO A 141 -2.55 0.69 -16.10
CA PRO A 141 -3.86 0.85 -15.47
C PRO A 141 -4.85 1.73 -16.24
N TRP A 142 -4.36 2.74 -16.96
CA TRP A 142 -5.20 3.66 -17.74
C TRP A 142 -5.90 2.99 -18.93
N GLN A 143 -5.47 1.78 -19.33
CA GLN A 143 -6.12 1.01 -20.40
C GLN A 143 -6.78 -0.29 -19.90
N HIS A 144 -6.38 -0.80 -18.74
CA HIS A 144 -6.85 -2.11 -18.25
C HIS A 144 -7.36 -2.03 -16.80
N ALA A 145 -8.63 -2.37 -16.61
CA ALA A 145 -9.20 -2.58 -15.28
C ALA A 145 -8.66 -3.88 -14.64
N LEU A 146 -8.48 -4.92 -15.46
CA LEU A 146 -7.90 -6.21 -15.07
C LEU A 146 -6.91 -6.69 -16.13
N ILE A 147 -5.85 -7.35 -15.68
CA ILE A 147 -4.90 -8.06 -16.52
C ILE A 147 -4.71 -9.48 -15.98
N LYS A 148 -4.36 -10.44 -16.84
CA LYS A 148 -3.95 -11.79 -16.42
C LYS A 148 -2.45 -11.96 -16.68
N PRO A 149 -1.57 -11.72 -15.68
CA PRO A 149 -0.15 -11.91 -15.86
C PRO A 149 0.18 -13.37 -16.22
N PRO A 150 1.24 -13.63 -17.02
CA PRO A 150 1.71 -14.98 -17.27
C PRO A 150 1.99 -15.74 -15.96
N GLY A 151 1.47 -16.95 -15.86
CA GLY A 151 1.57 -17.76 -14.65
C GLY A 151 0.73 -17.24 -13.47
N SER A 152 -0.15 -16.27 -13.64
CA SER A 152 -1.13 -15.89 -12.63
C SER A 152 -2.41 -16.70 -12.78
N ASP A 153 -2.90 -17.25 -11.67
CA ASP A 153 -4.15 -17.97 -11.58
C ASP A 153 -5.36 -17.04 -11.38
N ILE A 154 -5.11 -15.78 -11.03
CA ILE A 154 -6.13 -14.72 -10.93
C ILE A 154 -5.87 -13.56 -11.90
N ASN A 155 -6.92 -12.79 -12.17
CA ASN A 155 -6.81 -11.47 -12.76
C ASN A 155 -6.38 -10.46 -11.69
N VAL A 156 -5.45 -9.57 -12.05
CA VAL A 156 -4.90 -8.54 -11.18
C VAL A 156 -5.46 -7.18 -11.61
N ALA A 157 -5.74 -6.30 -10.65
CA ALA A 157 -6.20 -4.94 -10.92
C ALA A 157 -5.03 -3.94 -10.84
N PRO A 158 -4.51 -3.42 -11.97
CA PRO A 158 -3.37 -2.50 -11.98
C PRO A 158 -3.62 -1.19 -11.22
N TRP A 159 -4.88 -0.74 -11.17
CA TRP A 159 -5.27 0.47 -10.43
C TRP A 159 -4.97 0.38 -8.94
N ALA A 160 -5.08 -0.81 -8.33
CA ALA A 160 -4.70 -1.02 -6.93
C ALA A 160 -3.20 -0.83 -6.72
N HIS A 161 -2.36 -1.29 -7.65
CA HIS A 161 -0.90 -1.13 -7.57
C HIS A 161 -0.48 0.33 -7.70
N LEU A 162 -1.05 1.03 -8.69
CA LEU A 162 -0.83 2.47 -8.88
C LEU A 162 -1.29 3.26 -7.65
N SER A 163 -2.52 3.02 -7.20
CA SER A 163 -3.11 3.74 -6.08
C SER A 163 -2.36 3.52 -4.77
N GLY A 164 -1.95 2.29 -4.46
CA GLY A 164 -1.15 2.00 -3.28
C GLY A 164 0.22 2.70 -3.31
N THR A 165 0.88 2.68 -4.46
CA THR A 165 2.16 3.37 -4.66
C THR A 165 2.03 4.88 -4.46
N LEU A 166 1.03 5.51 -5.09
CA LEU A 166 0.77 6.94 -4.96
C LEU A 166 0.37 7.34 -3.54
N SER A 167 -0.40 6.50 -2.85
CA SER A 167 -0.84 6.73 -1.48
C SER A 167 0.33 6.78 -0.51
N ALA A 168 1.24 5.81 -0.58
CA ALA A 168 2.46 5.81 0.23
C ALA A 168 3.34 7.02 -0.10
N ALA A 169 3.52 7.33 -1.39
CA ALA A 169 4.30 8.48 -1.82
C ALA A 169 3.73 9.81 -1.27
N ALA A 170 2.42 10.00 -1.37
CA ALA A 170 1.74 11.19 -0.87
C ALA A 170 1.93 11.38 0.64
N ILE A 171 1.72 10.32 1.44
CA ILE A 171 1.92 10.37 2.89
C ILE A 171 3.41 10.61 3.23
N CYS A 172 4.34 9.95 2.54
CA CYS A 172 5.79 10.18 2.70
C CYS A 172 6.17 11.65 2.45
N LEU A 173 5.67 12.24 1.37
CA LEU A 173 5.94 13.63 1.02
C LEU A 173 5.34 14.59 2.06
N PHE A 174 4.08 14.38 2.44
CA PHE A 174 3.39 15.20 3.45
C PHE A 174 4.14 15.18 4.80
N THR A 175 4.54 14.01 5.27
CA THR A 175 5.29 13.85 6.52
C THR A 175 6.72 14.40 6.44
N SER A 176 7.31 14.48 5.23
CA SER A 176 8.63 15.07 5.02
C SER A 176 8.59 16.60 5.01
N VAL A 177 7.55 17.21 4.42
CA VAL A 177 7.34 18.66 4.42
C VAL A 177 7.10 19.18 5.83
N THR A 178 6.25 18.50 6.61
CA THR A 178 5.91 18.90 7.98
C THR A 178 7.11 18.87 8.93
N LYS A 179 8.07 17.95 8.73
CA LYS A 179 9.33 17.92 9.50
C LYS A 179 10.30 19.06 9.16
N ARG A 180 10.18 19.67 7.97
CA ARG A 180 11.02 20.79 7.52
C ARG A 180 10.47 22.14 7.93
N LEU A 181 9.21 22.22 8.35
CA LEU A 181 8.67 23.44 8.95
C LEU A 181 9.42 23.69 10.27
N PRO A 182 9.99 24.88 10.48
CA PRO A 182 10.65 25.20 11.74
C PRO A 182 9.68 24.95 12.88
N CYS A 183 10.05 24.06 13.80
CA CYS A 183 9.36 23.94 15.07
C CYS A 183 9.35 25.34 15.68
N VAL A 184 8.16 25.95 15.76
CA VAL A 184 7.97 27.23 16.44
C VAL A 184 8.60 27.05 17.81
N LYS A 185 9.69 27.79 18.05
CA LYS A 185 10.48 27.72 19.27
C LYS A 185 9.53 27.64 20.45
N ARG A 186 9.69 26.61 21.27
CA ARG A 186 9.07 26.48 22.58
C ARG A 186 9.44 27.73 23.39
N LEU A 187 8.64 28.78 23.29
CA LEU A 187 8.67 29.93 24.17
C LEU A 187 8.17 29.43 25.52
N THR A 188 9.09 29.10 26.41
CA THR A 188 8.97 29.00 27.88
C THR A 188 10.28 28.38 28.36
N ARG A 189 11.05 29.00 29.26
CA ARG A 189 10.65 29.59 30.54
C ARG A 189 11.63 30.71 30.90
N GLY A 190 11.09 31.85 31.33
CA GLY A 190 11.85 33.05 31.64
C GLY A 190 12.92 32.83 32.72
N GLY A 191 14.06 33.46 32.50
CA GLY A 191 15.01 33.73 33.57
C GLY A 191 14.32 34.59 34.61
N ARG A 192 14.10 34.04 35.81
CA ARG A 192 13.95 34.83 37.02
C ARG A 192 15.34 35.02 37.59
N THR A 193 15.89 36.20 37.38
CA THR A 193 17.04 36.72 38.13
C THR A 193 16.56 37.11 39.53
N LEU A 194 17.13 36.41 40.51
CA LEU A 194 17.62 36.84 41.84
C LEU A 194 17.10 38.18 42.39
N ILE A 195 16.44 38.11 43.55
CA ILE A 195 16.58 39.08 44.65
C ILE A 195 17.56 38.45 45.64
#